data_AF-A0A7S3ICA1-F1
#
_entry.id   AF-A0A7S3ICA1-F1
#
_cell.length_a   1.000
_cell.length_b   1.000
_cell.length_c   1.000
_cell.angle_alpha   90.00
_cell.angle_beta   90.00
_cell.angle_gamma   90.00
#
_symmetry.space_group_name_H-M   'P 1'
#
loop_
_entity.id
_entity.type
_entity.pdbx_description
1 polymer ?
#
loop_
_entity_poly.entity_id
_entity_poly.type
_entity_poly.pdbx_seq_one_letter_code
_entity_poly.pdbx_strand_id
1 'polypeptide(L)'
;SKNPNKGKIFAALYVVLSVYFASVMVRLLLVLGPASCIAAGIGVSAVFRYFTKSIRYALLGEDIEKIVRNKRKSTKSRISPDMALVALVLIGFFMSTYIFHSNYSGAEAYSSPSIILSSRDRNGNRHIIDDFRESYYWLRMNTEKDA
;
A
#
# COMPACT_ATOMS: atom_id res chain seq x y z
N SER A 1 -4.47 18.66 -28.48
CA SER A 1 -3.65 17.45 -28.65
C SER A 1 -3.05 17.04 -27.31
N LYS A 2 -3.50 15.94 -26.72
CA LYS A 2 -3.09 15.50 -25.37
C LYS A 2 -2.08 14.36 -25.53
N ASN A 3 -0.88 14.70 -26.00
CA ASN A 3 0.17 13.71 -26.27
C ASN A 3 0.49 12.94 -24.97
N PRO A 4 0.36 11.60 -24.96
CA PRO A 4 0.79 10.81 -23.82
C PRO A 4 2.31 10.92 -23.68
N ASN A 5 2.78 11.36 -22.52
CA ASN A 5 4.21 11.42 -22.23
C ASN A 5 4.75 9.97 -22.19
N LYS A 6 5.91 9.71 -22.82
CA LYS A 6 6.54 8.38 -22.89
C LYS A 6 6.61 7.70 -21.52
N GLY A 7 6.92 8.47 -20.47
CA GLY A 7 6.97 7.97 -19.09
C GLY A 7 5.61 7.52 -18.52
N LYS A 8 4.50 8.15 -18.91
CA LYS A 8 3.16 7.73 -18.48
C LYS A 8 2.70 6.45 -19.17
N ILE A 9 3.06 6.29 -20.44
CA ILE A 9 2.79 5.06 -21.20
C ILE A 9 3.58 3.91 -20.58
N PHE A 10 4.87 4.13 -20.30
CA PHE A 10 5.71 3.15 -19.62
C PHE A 10 5.13 2.74 -18.26
N ALA A 11 4.75 3.69 -17.41
CA ALA A 11 4.14 3.40 -16.12
C ALA A 11 2.81 2.63 -16.24
N ALA A 12 1.96 2.99 -17.22
CA ALA A 12 0.70 2.30 -17.46
C ALA A 12 0.92 0.84 -17.91
N LEU A 13 1.84 0.61 -18.85
CA LEU A 13 2.23 -0.73 -19.29
C LEU A 13 2.82 -1.55 -18.14
N TYR A 14 3.67 -0.93 -17.30
CA TYR A 14 4.26 -1.58 -16.13
C TYR A 14 3.21 -2.05 -15.13
N VAL A 15 2.20 -1.24 -14.83
CA VAL A 15 1.09 -1.62 -13.95
C VAL A 15 0.28 -2.77 -14.55
N VAL A 16 -0.11 -2.68 -15.83
CA VAL A 16 -0.91 -3.72 -16.49
C VAL A 16 -0.16 -5.05 -16.55
N LEU A 17 1.11 -5.01 -16.95
CA LEU A 17 1.96 -6.20 -17.04
C LEU A 17 2.18 -6.85 -15.66
N SER A 18 2.40 -6.03 -14.62
CA SER A 18 2.59 -6.51 -13.25
C SER A 18 1.32 -7.18 -12.70
N VAL A 19 0.14 -6.62 -12.98
CA VAL A 19 -1.16 -7.22 -12.59
C VAL A 19 -1.39 -8.56 -13.29
N TYR A 20 -1.07 -8.64 -14.59
CA TYR A 20 -1.18 -9.88 -15.34
C TYR A 20 -0.30 -10.99 -14.75
N PHE A 21 0.99 -10.72 -14.53
CA PHE A 21 1.91 -11.71 -13.96
C PHE A 21 1.56 -12.09 -12.51
N ALA A 22 1.10 -11.14 -11.69
CA ALA A 22 0.65 -11.43 -10.33
C ALA A 22 -0.60 -12.33 -10.29
N SER A 23 -1.47 -12.24 -11.29
CA SER A 23 -2.68 -13.08 -11.38
C SER A 23 -2.36 -14.53 -11.75
N VAL A 24 -1.22 -14.79 -12.40
CA VAL A 24 -0.80 -16.13 -12.83
C VAL A 24 0.06 -16.83 -11.77
N MET A 25 0.82 -16.09 -10.95
CA MET A 25 1.76 -16.67 -9.99
C MET A 25 1.85 -15.85 -8.69
N VAL A 26 1.59 -16.51 -7.55
CA VAL A 26 1.60 -15.88 -6.21
C VAL A 26 2.96 -15.25 -5.85
N ARG A 27 4.07 -15.87 -6.26
CA ARG A 27 5.42 -15.32 -6.00
C ARG A 27 5.70 -14.01 -6.75
N LEU A 28 5.02 -13.77 -7.88
CA LEU A 28 5.18 -12.53 -8.66
C LEU A 28 4.41 -11.35 -8.07
N LEU A 29 3.69 -11.55 -6.95
CA LEU A 29 3.07 -10.47 -6.18
C LEU A 29 4.11 -9.45 -5.68
N LEU A 30 5.36 -9.86 -5.47
CA LEU A 30 6.47 -8.96 -5.12
C LEU A 30 6.75 -7.91 -6.21
N VAL A 31 6.50 -8.23 -7.49
CA VAL A 31 6.68 -7.29 -8.61
C VAL A 31 5.51 -6.30 -8.71
N LEU A 32 4.30 -6.72 -8.31
CA LEU A 32 3.14 -5.85 -8.23
C LEU A 32 3.25 -4.80 -7.12
N GLY A 33 3.97 -5.11 -6.04
CA GLY A 33 4.22 -4.20 -4.91
C GLY A 33 4.58 -2.77 -5.36
N PRO A 34 5.77 -2.53 -5.96
CA PRO A 34 6.19 -1.20 -6.38
C PRO A 34 5.24 -0.56 -7.42
N ALA A 35 4.71 -1.33 -8.36
CA ALA A 35 3.77 -0.84 -9.37
C ALA A 35 2.48 -0.28 -8.73
N SER A 36 1.92 -1.02 -7.77
CA SER A 36 0.70 -0.65 -7.04
C SER A 36 0.91 0.60 -6.18
N CYS A 37 2.04 0.72 -5.49
CA CYS A 37 2.39 1.88 -4.67
C CYS A 37 2.45 3.17 -5.51
N ILE A 38 3.08 3.11 -6.70
CA ILE A 38 3.18 4.27 -7.59
C ILE A 38 1.79 4.67 -8.12
N ALA A 39 0.99 3.70 -8.57
CA ALA A 39 -0.35 3.96 -9.10
C ALA A 39 -1.28 4.54 -8.01
N ALA A 40 -1.29 3.93 -6.82
CA ALA A 40 -2.05 4.41 -5.68
C ALA A 40 -1.60 5.80 -5.23
N GLY A 41 -0.28 6.05 -5.15
CA GLY A 41 0.27 7.35 -4.78
C GLY A 41 -0.13 8.48 -5.73
N ILE A 42 -0.11 8.23 -7.04
CA ILE A 42 -0.57 9.21 -8.05
C ILE A 42 -2.08 9.47 -7.90
N GLY A 43 -2.88 8.40 -7.70
CA GLY A 43 -4.33 8.51 -7.52
C GLY A 43 -4.70 9.31 -6.28
N VAL A 44 -4.17 8.92 -5.12
CA VAL A 44 -4.41 9.61 -3.84
C VAL A 44 -3.92 11.07 -3.91
N SER A 45 -2.75 11.33 -4.50
CA SER A 45 -2.22 12.70 -4.66
C SER A 45 -3.11 13.58 -5.54
N ALA A 46 -3.64 13.03 -6.64
CA ALA A 46 -4.55 13.77 -7.53
C ALA A 46 -5.87 14.12 -6.84
N VAL A 47 -6.43 13.17 -6.08
CA VAL A 47 -7.67 13.34 -5.32
C VAL A 47 -7.46 14.34 -4.18
N PHE A 48 -6.38 14.21 -3.41
CA PHE A 48 -6.03 15.11 -2.31
C PHE A 48 -5.85 16.55 -2.81
N ARG A 49 -5.08 16.76 -3.90
CA ARG A 49 -4.90 18.09 -4.50
C ARG A 49 -6.21 18.72 -4.97
N TYR A 50 -7.18 17.92 -5.41
CA TYR A 50 -8.48 18.42 -5.84
C TYR A 50 -9.31 18.90 -4.64
N PHE A 51 -9.34 18.13 -3.55
CA PHE A 51 -10.06 18.52 -2.33
C PHE A 51 -9.39 19.69 -1.60
N THR A 52 -8.07 19.71 -1.43
CA THR A 52 -7.36 20.84 -0.81
C THR A 52 -7.57 22.14 -1.57
N LYS A 53 -7.59 22.09 -2.91
CA LYS A 53 -7.94 23.28 -3.72
C LYS A 53 -9.37 23.74 -3.44
N SER A 54 -10.33 22.83 -3.40
CA SER A 54 -11.73 23.15 -3.12
C SER A 54 -11.91 23.84 -1.75
N ILE A 55 -11.24 23.32 -0.71
CA ILE A 55 -11.25 23.88 0.65
C ILE A 55 -10.54 25.24 0.67
N ARG A 56 -9.37 25.36 0.02
CA ARG A 56 -8.63 26.62 -0.05
C ARG A 56 -9.43 27.74 -0.72
N TYR A 57 -10.18 27.42 -1.79
CA TYR A 57 -11.06 28.40 -2.44
C TYR A 57 -12.23 28.84 -1.57
N ALA A 58 -12.69 28.00 -0.63
CA ALA A 58 -13.78 28.35 0.27
C ALA A 58 -13.31 29.06 1.55
N LEU A 59 -12.16 28.66 2.10
CA LEU A 59 -11.63 29.17 3.37
C LEU A 59 -10.86 30.49 3.20
N LEU A 60 -10.00 30.60 2.17
CA LEU A 60 -9.15 31.78 1.99
C LEU A 60 -9.82 32.91 1.23
N GLY A 61 -10.94 32.66 0.52
CA GLY A 61 -11.65 33.71 -0.23
C GLY A 61 -10.72 34.58 -1.11
N GLU A 62 -9.55 34.10 -1.53
CA GLU A 62 -8.53 35.00 -2.04
C GLU A 62 -8.92 35.48 -3.44
N ASP A 63 -9.39 36.73 -3.46
CA ASP A 63 -9.87 37.51 -4.59
C ASP A 63 -8.85 37.72 -5.74
N ILE A 64 -7.70 37.04 -5.73
CA ILE A 64 -6.59 37.24 -6.68
C ILE A 64 -6.42 36.09 -7.70
N GLU A 65 -6.79 34.83 -7.41
CA GLU A 65 -6.62 33.72 -8.39
C GLU A 65 -7.72 33.71 -9.49
N LYS A 66 -8.87 34.32 -9.21
CA LYS A 66 -10.03 34.39 -10.13
C LYS A 66 -9.77 35.24 -11.39
N ILE A 67 -8.86 36.22 -11.37
CA ILE A 67 -8.51 37.01 -12.57
C ILE A 67 -7.72 36.16 -13.59
N VAL A 68 -6.83 35.27 -13.13
CA VAL A 68 -5.89 34.55 -14.01
C VAL A 68 -6.51 33.33 -14.71
N ARG A 69 -7.51 32.66 -14.11
CA ARG A 69 -7.96 31.34 -14.59
C ARG A 69 -9.23 31.33 -15.45
N ASN A 70 -9.86 32.50 -15.66
CA ASN A 70 -11.06 32.68 -16.47
C ASN A 70 -10.94 32.18 -17.94
N LYS A 71 -9.73 31.82 -18.41
CA LYS A 71 -9.50 31.62 -19.85
C LYS A 71 -9.41 30.19 -20.37
N ARG A 72 -9.49 29.10 -19.57
CA ARG A 72 -9.09 27.78 -20.13
C ARG A 72 -9.99 26.55 -20.10
N LYS A 73 -10.80 26.20 -19.09
CA LYS A 73 -11.51 24.89 -19.16
C LYS A 73 -12.88 24.89 -18.48
N SER A 74 -13.87 25.23 -19.31
CA SER A 74 -15.29 24.86 -19.23
C SER A 74 -15.62 23.67 -18.32
N THR A 75 -16.63 23.89 -17.47
CA THR A 75 -17.44 22.96 -16.67
C THR A 75 -16.67 21.97 -15.79
N LYS A 76 -16.39 22.35 -14.53
CA LYS A 76 -16.10 21.39 -13.46
C LYS A 76 -17.00 21.62 -12.26
N SER A 77 -17.74 20.58 -11.90
CA SER A 77 -18.62 20.49 -10.73
C SER A 77 -17.96 21.10 -9.50
N ARG A 78 -18.61 22.11 -8.93
CA ARG A 78 -18.22 22.68 -7.65
C ARG A 78 -18.68 21.69 -6.58
N ILE A 79 -17.74 21.04 -5.93
CA ILE A 79 -18.03 20.28 -4.72
C ILE A 79 -18.15 21.30 -3.60
N SER A 80 -19.20 21.21 -2.78
CA SER A 80 -19.32 22.06 -1.59
C SER A 80 -18.13 21.82 -0.66
N PRO A 81 -17.60 22.87 -0.02
CA PRO A 81 -16.42 22.75 0.85
C PRO A 81 -16.62 21.74 1.98
N ASP A 82 -17.86 21.60 2.48
CA ASP A 82 -18.21 20.60 3.49
C ASP A 82 -18.01 19.17 2.99
N MET A 83 -18.43 18.89 1.75
CA MET A 83 -18.22 17.58 1.12
C MET A 83 -16.75 17.31 0.83
N ALA A 84 -15.95 18.34 0.52
CA ALA A 84 -14.51 18.20 0.34
C ALA A 84 -13.79 17.91 1.67
N LEU A 85 -14.24 18.50 2.78
CA LEU A 85 -13.71 18.24 4.11
C LEU A 85 -14.04 16.81 4.57
N VAL A 86 -15.30 16.38 4.41
CA VAL A 86 -15.71 15.00 4.70
C VAL A 86 -14.89 14.01 3.87
N ALA A 87 -14.70 14.26 2.57
CA ALA A 87 -13.89 13.40 1.72
C ALA A 87 -12.42 13.31 2.16
N LEU A 88 -11.83 14.41 2.66
CA LEU A 88 -10.45 14.43 3.15
C LEU A 88 -10.32 13.63 4.45
N VAL A 89 -11.27 13.78 5.38
CA VAL A 89 -11.33 12.98 6.61
C VAL A 89 -11.49 11.48 6.29
N LEU A 90 -12.36 11.14 5.34
CA LEU A 90 -12.54 9.75 4.88
C LEU A 90 -11.25 9.17 4.30
N ILE A 91 -10.54 9.91 3.45
CA ILE A 91 -9.24 9.47 2.92
C ILE A 91 -8.23 9.24 4.04
N GLY A 92 -8.18 10.15 5.03
CA GLY A 92 -7.34 9.99 6.22
C GLY A 92 -7.68 8.73 7.02
N PHE A 93 -8.98 8.44 7.21
CA PHE A 93 -9.44 7.22 7.86
C PHE A 93 -8.99 5.96 7.11
N PHE A 94 -9.18 5.89 5.79
CA PHE A 94 -8.73 4.74 4.99
C PHE A 94 -7.21 4.52 5.06
N MET A 95 -6.42 5.59 5.04
CA MET A 95 -4.96 5.48 5.22
C MET A 95 -4.58 4.95 6.60
N SER A 96 -5.28 5.39 7.66
CA SER A 96 -5.05 4.89 9.01
C SER A 96 -5.37 3.40 9.11
N THR A 97 -6.53 2.97 8.63
CA THR A 97 -6.91 1.55 8.61
C THR A 97 -5.95 0.70 7.79
N TYR A 98 -5.41 1.24 6.69
CA TYR A 98 -4.40 0.55 5.88
C TYR A 98 -3.12 0.28 6.67
N ILE A 99 -2.63 1.26 7.45
CA ILE A 99 -1.44 1.10 8.30
C ILE A 99 -1.68 0.04 9.38
N PHE A 100 -2.81 0.12 10.09
CA PHE A 100 -3.16 -0.87 11.11
C PHE A 100 -3.26 -2.28 10.52
N HIS A 101 -3.92 -2.43 9.37
CA HIS A 101 -4.03 -3.71 8.68
C HIS A 101 -2.66 -4.24 8.23
N SER A 102 -1.80 -3.39 7.67
CA SER A 102 -0.46 -3.78 7.25
C SER A 102 0.40 -4.24 8.43
N ASN A 103 0.34 -3.53 9.56
CA ASN A 103 1.03 -3.92 10.79
C ASN A 103 0.52 -5.25 11.34
N TYR A 104 -0.80 -5.44 11.40
CA TYR A 104 -1.40 -6.69 11.87
C TYR A 104 -1.02 -7.88 10.99
N SER A 105 -1.15 -7.73 9.66
CA SER A 105 -0.75 -8.76 8.70
C SER A 105 0.74 -9.08 8.76
N GLY A 106 1.60 -8.06 8.93
CA GLY A 106 3.03 -8.21 9.19
C GLY A 106 3.33 -9.05 10.43
N ALA A 107 2.69 -8.71 11.53
CA ALA A 107 2.89 -9.38 12.81
C ALA A 107 2.38 -10.83 12.79
N GLU A 108 1.16 -11.09 12.33
CA GLU A 108 0.58 -12.43 12.43
C GLU A 108 1.08 -13.37 11.32
N ALA A 109 1.09 -12.93 10.06
CA ALA A 109 1.28 -13.83 8.92
C ALA A 109 2.75 -13.91 8.45
N TYR A 110 3.53 -12.85 8.60
CA TYR A 110 4.89 -12.78 8.05
C TYR A 110 5.99 -12.93 9.11
N SER A 111 5.67 -12.74 10.40
CA SER A 111 6.66 -12.81 11.49
C SER A 111 6.75 -14.17 12.20
N SER A 112 6.10 -15.21 11.68
CA SER A 112 6.22 -16.57 12.21
C SER A 112 7.54 -17.22 11.78
N PRO A 113 8.40 -17.68 12.71
CA PRO A 113 9.64 -18.37 12.36
C PRO A 113 9.35 -19.73 11.70
N SER A 114 10.15 -20.12 10.71
CA SER A 114 9.98 -21.39 9.98
C SER A 114 10.74 -22.58 10.60
N ILE A 115 11.68 -22.33 11.52
CA ILE A 115 12.54 -23.36 12.13
C ILE A 115 12.03 -23.82 13.51
N ILE A 116 11.20 -23.02 14.16
CA ILE A 116 10.64 -23.31 15.48
C ILE A 116 9.14 -23.36 15.31
N LEU A 117 8.54 -24.53 15.55
CA LEU A 117 7.09 -24.62 15.58
C LEU A 117 6.61 -24.19 16.97
N SER A 118 5.64 -23.29 17.03
CA SER A 118 4.95 -22.98 18.28
C SER A 118 3.48 -23.35 18.16
N SER A 119 3.02 -24.25 19.02
CA SER A 119 1.61 -24.60 19.17
C SER A 119 1.03 -23.93 20.41
N ARG A 120 -0.27 -23.65 20.41
CA ARG A 120 -1.00 -23.19 21.60
C ARG A 120 -1.84 -24.34 22.12
N ASP A 121 -1.67 -24.69 23.39
CA ASP A 121 -2.52 -25.67 24.05
C ASP A 121 -3.94 -25.11 24.24
N ARG A 122 -4.91 -25.99 24.50
CA ARG A 122 -6.32 -25.64 24.76
C ARG A 122 -6.49 -24.67 25.94
N ASN A 123 -5.51 -24.65 26.85
CA ASN A 123 -5.45 -23.75 28.00
C ASN A 123 -4.76 -22.41 27.71
N GLY A 124 -4.32 -22.15 26.47
CA GLY A 124 -3.66 -20.90 26.07
C GLY A 124 -2.14 -20.87 26.32
N ASN A 125 -1.57 -21.93 26.89
CA ASN A 125 -0.13 -22.06 27.05
C ASN A 125 0.57 -22.26 25.70
N ARG A 126 1.68 -21.56 25.46
CA ARG A 126 2.47 -21.68 24.23
C ARG A 126 3.53 -22.77 24.40
N HIS A 127 3.41 -23.87 23.67
CA HIS A 127 4.42 -24.92 23.58
C HIS A 127 5.32 -24.67 22.37
N ILE A 128 6.62 -24.53 22.62
CA ILE A 128 7.63 -24.30 21.61
C ILE A 128 8.30 -25.65 21.34
N ILE A 129 8.17 -26.12 20.10
CA ILE A 129 8.75 -27.37 19.59
C ILE A 129 10.05 -26.99 18.89
N ASP A 130 11.17 -27.47 19.43
CA ASP A 130 12.53 -27.13 18.96
C ASP A 130 13.29 -28.35 18.40
N ASP A 131 12.55 -29.39 18.00
CA ASP A 131 13.08 -30.69 17.54
C ASP A 131 14.06 -30.54 16.37
N PHE A 132 13.86 -29.54 15.49
CA PHE A 132 14.81 -29.23 14.43
C PHE A 132 16.17 -28.84 15.00
N ARG A 133 16.22 -27.94 15.97
CA ARG A 133 17.49 -27.52 16.55
C ARG A 133 18.14 -28.69 17.30
N GLU A 134 17.38 -29.47 18.05
CA GLU A 134 17.90 -30.63 18.78
C GLU A 134 18.46 -31.71 17.85
N SER A 135 17.72 -32.09 16.79
CA SER A 135 18.18 -33.07 15.80
C SER A 135 19.43 -32.62 15.05
N TYR A 136 19.49 -31.36 14.60
CA TYR A 136 20.70 -30.82 13.98
C TYR A 136 21.88 -30.79 14.97
N TYR A 137 21.62 -30.50 16.25
CA TYR A 137 22.65 -30.47 17.28
C TYR A 137 23.17 -31.88 17.58
N TRP A 138 22.27 -32.88 17.64
CA TRP A 138 22.62 -34.29 17.77
C TRP A 138 23.48 -34.75 16.60
N LEU A 139 23.09 -34.43 15.36
CA LEU A 139 23.86 -34.78 14.16
C LEU A 139 25.27 -34.17 14.24
N ARG A 140 25.37 -32.89 14.60
CA ARG A 140 26.67 -32.20 14.71
C ARG A 140 27.59 -32.82 15.76
N MET A 141 27.05 -33.39 16.83
CA MET A 141 27.83 -33.96 17.94
C MET A 141 28.16 -35.44 17.77
N ASN A 142 27.34 -36.19 17.01
CA ASN A 142 27.43 -37.64 16.91
C ASN A 142 27.90 -38.14 15.53
N THR A 143 28.13 -37.26 14.57
CA THR A 143 28.63 -37.63 13.24
C THR A 143 30.05 -37.10 13.03
N GLU A 144 30.85 -37.83 12.25
CA GLU A 144 32.18 -37.38 11.84
C GLU A 144 32.11 -36.09 11.02
N LYS A 145 33.21 -35.34 10.97
CA LYS A 145 33.24 -34.02 10.31
C LYS A 145 33.05 -34.08 8.79
N ASP A 146 33.21 -35.27 8.21
CA ASP A 146 33.18 -35.53 6.77
C ASP A 146 31.93 -36.30 6.32
N ALA A 147 30.92 -36.41 7.20
CA ALA A 147 29.63 -37.05 6.93
C ALA A 147 28.69 -36.20 6.06
#